data_AF-A0A7C6UF83-F1
#
_entry.id   AF-A0A7C6UF83-F1
#
_cell.length_a   1.000
_cell.length_b   1.000
_cell.length_c   1.000
_cell.angle_alpha   90.00
_cell.angle_beta   90.00
_cell.angle_gamma   90.00
#
_symmetry.space_group_name_H-M   'P 1'
#
loop_
_entity.id
_entity.type
_entity.pdbx_description
1 polymer ?
#
loop_
_entity_poly.entity_id
_entity_poly.type
_entity_poly.pdbx_seq_one_letter_code
_entity_poly.pdbx_strand_id
1 'polypeptide(L)'
;MKNLKKHQLIAIGSSIAVLYGVLCFVAFASAASRTEKPAPVDAEQFADFMEHEVLDIQDLAEGAEVQRRMFNRITPPGLSWTQPMFPPVAPFDAQYFDEQFLAGLLGEDKNSVVIYPLSLIQDPKTRETLIYNAEGELIAAIPVDGATRKWPADADPSRVILQLDLLPTEDVEPYLYTERRIEETFARYNAP
;
A
#
# COMPACT_ATOMS: atom_id res chain seq x y z
N MET A 1 -51.09 44.90 9.54
CA MET A 1 -49.69 44.51 9.22
C MET A 1 -49.39 43.06 9.67
N LYS A 2 -50.01 42.04 9.05
CA LYS A 2 -49.72 40.61 9.34
C LYS A 2 -49.36 39.77 8.11
N ASN A 3 -49.40 40.34 6.89
CA ASN A 3 -49.26 39.59 5.64
C ASN A 3 -47.89 39.70 4.94
N LEU A 4 -46.99 40.61 5.36
CA LEU A 4 -45.65 40.72 4.75
C LEU A 4 -44.67 39.61 5.21
N LYS A 5 -44.82 39.09 6.43
CA LYS A 5 -43.88 38.09 6.98
C LYS A 5 -43.99 36.70 6.32
N LYS A 6 -45.15 36.35 5.75
CA LYS A 6 -45.38 35.03 5.14
C LYS A 6 -44.71 34.87 3.77
N HIS A 7 -44.62 35.95 2.99
CA HIS A 7 -44.00 35.92 1.66
C HIS A 7 -42.47 35.86 1.71
N GLN A 8 -41.82 36.47 2.71
CA GLN A 8 -40.36 36.37 2.88
C GLN A 8 -39.90 34.96 3.29
N LEU A 9 -40.67 34.25 4.12
CA LEU A 9 -40.35 32.88 4.54
C LEU A 9 -40.41 31.86 3.38
N ILE A 10 -41.32 32.05 2.42
CA ILE A 10 -41.47 31.17 1.26
C ILE A 10 -40.35 31.43 0.23
N ALA A 11 -39.94 32.68 0.04
CA ALA A 11 -38.85 33.04 -0.87
C ALA A 11 -37.48 32.48 -0.41
N ILE A 12 -37.20 32.52 0.91
CA ILE A 12 -35.93 32.03 1.47
C ILE A 12 -35.85 30.49 1.41
N GLY A 13 -36.95 29.78 1.67
CA GLY A 13 -36.99 28.32 1.57
C GLY A 13 -36.77 27.79 0.14
N SER A 14 -37.25 28.53 -0.87
CA SER A 14 -37.04 28.18 -2.27
C SER A 14 -35.58 28.39 -2.71
N SER A 15 -34.91 29.45 -2.25
CA SER A 15 -33.50 29.69 -2.58
C SER A 15 -32.53 28.66 -1.98
N ILE A 16 -32.81 28.15 -0.77
CA ILE A 16 -31.97 27.11 -0.14
C ILE A 16 -32.16 25.75 -0.83
N ALA A 17 -33.40 25.38 -1.19
CA ALA A 17 -33.67 24.14 -1.90
C ALA A 17 -33.04 24.12 -3.31
N VAL A 18 -33.01 25.25 -4.01
CA VAL A 18 -32.33 25.38 -5.31
C VAL A 18 -30.81 25.29 -5.16
N LEU A 19 -30.23 25.89 -4.11
CA LEU A 19 -28.80 25.77 -3.83
C LEU A 19 -28.37 24.34 -3.49
N TYR A 20 -29.16 23.60 -2.69
CA TYR A 20 -28.91 22.18 -2.42
C TYR A 20 -29.08 21.31 -3.67
N GLY A 21 -30.10 21.59 -4.50
CA GLY A 21 -30.29 20.90 -5.77
C GLY A 21 -29.09 21.06 -6.70
N VAL A 22 -28.60 22.28 -6.87
CA VAL A 22 -27.41 22.56 -7.70
C VAL A 22 -26.15 21.90 -7.12
N LEU A 23 -25.94 21.92 -5.79
CA LEU A 23 -24.78 21.25 -5.18
C LEU A 23 -24.82 19.73 -5.35
N CYS A 24 -25.99 19.10 -5.22
CA CYS A 24 -26.16 17.67 -5.47
C CYS A 24 -25.95 17.30 -6.95
N PHE A 25 -26.37 18.17 -7.89
CA PHE A 25 -26.11 17.96 -9.32
C PHE A 25 -24.63 18.10 -9.69
N VAL A 26 -23.88 19.02 -9.06
CA VAL A 26 -22.43 19.15 -9.26
C VAL A 26 -21.68 17.94 -8.69
N ALA A 27 -22.08 17.44 -7.52
CA ALA A 27 -21.49 16.23 -6.94
C ALA A 27 -21.74 14.97 -7.80
N PHE A 28 -22.97 14.81 -8.34
CA PHE A 28 -23.28 13.72 -9.27
C PHE A 28 -22.55 13.86 -10.61
N ALA A 29 -22.37 15.08 -11.12
CA ALA A 29 -21.63 15.33 -12.36
C ALA A 29 -20.14 15.02 -12.21
N SER A 30 -19.51 15.35 -11.08
CA SER A 30 -18.12 14.96 -10.79
C SER A 30 -17.94 13.45 -10.64
N ALA A 31 -18.92 12.74 -10.08
CA ALA A 31 -18.91 11.28 -10.02
C ALA A 31 -19.10 10.65 -11.41
N ALA A 32 -19.98 11.22 -12.24
CA ALA A 32 -20.25 10.74 -13.59
C ALA A 32 -19.15 11.06 -14.60
N SER A 33 -18.36 12.12 -14.41
CA SER A 33 -17.24 12.45 -15.29
C SER A 33 -15.99 11.59 -15.07
N ARG A 34 -15.96 10.72 -14.06
CA ARG A 34 -14.89 9.73 -13.82
C ARG A 34 -15.12 8.40 -14.57
N THR A 35 -15.94 8.38 -15.62
CA THR A 35 -16.18 7.18 -16.43
C THR A 35 -15.25 7.05 -17.63
N GLU A 36 -14.09 7.71 -17.62
CA GLU A 36 -13.04 7.35 -18.56
C GLU A 36 -12.34 6.12 -17.98
N LYS A 37 -12.68 4.93 -18.51
CA LYS A 37 -11.96 3.70 -18.17
C LYS A 37 -10.47 4.01 -18.39
N PRO A 38 -9.62 3.92 -17.35
CA PRO A 38 -8.21 4.20 -17.51
C PRO A 38 -7.69 3.41 -18.70
N ALA A 39 -6.82 4.03 -19.50
CA ALA A 39 -6.17 3.35 -20.61
C ALA A 39 -5.64 2.01 -20.08
N PRO A 40 -5.90 0.89 -20.79
CA PRO A 40 -5.57 -0.44 -20.27
C PRO A 40 -4.12 -0.44 -19.79
N VAL A 41 -3.91 -0.93 -18.57
CA VAL A 41 -2.56 -1.22 -18.10
C VAL A 41 -1.96 -2.20 -19.10
N ASP A 42 -0.70 -1.97 -19.47
CA ASP A 42 0.03 -2.90 -20.32
C ASP A 42 -0.01 -4.30 -19.71
N ALA A 43 -0.40 -5.30 -20.51
CA ALA A 43 -0.67 -6.63 -19.99
C ALA A 43 0.60 -7.35 -19.53
N GLU A 44 1.75 -7.03 -20.13
CA GLU A 44 3.05 -7.56 -19.69
C GLU A 44 3.42 -6.93 -18.35
N GLN A 45 3.28 -5.60 -18.22
CA GLN A 45 3.53 -4.91 -16.94
C GLN A 45 2.64 -5.45 -15.81
N PHE A 46 1.37 -5.72 -16.08
CA PHE A 46 0.48 -6.31 -15.08
C PHE A 46 0.93 -7.72 -14.69
N ALA A 47 1.26 -8.56 -15.67
CA ALA A 47 1.73 -9.92 -15.43
C ALA A 47 3.04 -9.96 -14.63
N ASP A 48 4.00 -9.10 -14.98
CA ASP A 48 5.28 -8.96 -14.26
C ASP A 48 5.05 -8.53 -12.80
N PHE A 49 4.09 -7.63 -12.56
CA PHE A 49 3.77 -7.20 -11.20
C PHE A 49 3.14 -8.33 -10.36
N MET A 50 2.26 -9.12 -10.99
CA MET A 50 1.62 -10.28 -10.37
C MET A 50 2.55 -11.48 -10.16
N GLU A 51 3.67 -11.58 -10.88
CA GLU A 51 4.70 -12.61 -10.62
C GLU A 51 5.29 -12.49 -9.19
N HIS A 52 5.17 -11.31 -8.58
CA HIS A 52 5.63 -11.02 -7.23
C HIS A 52 4.51 -10.99 -6.18
N GLU A 53 3.34 -11.56 -6.50
CA GLU A 53 2.26 -11.71 -5.53
C GLU A 53 2.73 -12.52 -4.31
N VAL A 54 2.45 -11.99 -3.12
CA VAL A 54 2.68 -12.67 -1.85
C VAL A 54 1.50 -13.59 -1.58
N LEU A 55 1.77 -14.90 -1.61
CA LEU A 55 0.71 -15.91 -1.55
C LEU A 55 0.22 -16.18 -0.13
N ASP A 56 1.08 -16.01 0.87
CA ASP A 56 0.74 -16.12 2.29
C ASP A 56 1.81 -15.47 3.18
N ILE A 57 1.61 -15.55 4.49
CA ILE A 57 2.54 -14.96 5.46
C ILE A 57 3.90 -15.67 5.53
N GLN A 58 3.97 -16.94 5.13
CA GLN A 58 5.21 -17.72 5.09
C GLN A 58 6.05 -17.32 3.89
N ASP A 59 5.43 -17.12 2.74
CA ASP A 59 6.04 -16.58 1.51
C ASP A 59 6.63 -15.19 1.78
N LEU A 60 5.88 -14.31 2.45
CA LEU A 60 6.36 -13.01 2.91
C LEU A 60 7.64 -13.13 3.76
N ALA A 61 7.65 -14.07 4.71
CA ALA A 61 8.81 -14.30 5.58
C ALA A 61 10.01 -14.89 4.83
N GLU A 62 9.80 -15.77 3.85
CA GLU A 62 10.86 -16.34 3.01
C GLU A 62 11.48 -15.29 2.09
N GLY A 63 10.65 -14.49 1.41
CA GLY A 63 11.11 -13.38 0.57
C GLY A 63 11.97 -12.39 1.37
N ALA A 64 11.54 -12.05 2.58
CA ALA A 64 12.32 -11.21 3.50
C ALA A 64 13.66 -11.86 3.88
N GLU A 65 13.69 -13.15 4.21
CA GLU A 65 14.93 -13.84 4.59
C GLU A 65 15.96 -13.91 3.44
N VAL A 66 15.51 -14.14 2.21
CA VAL A 66 16.37 -14.16 1.03
C VAL A 66 17.08 -12.81 0.86
N GLN A 67 16.32 -11.72 0.92
CA GLN A 67 16.86 -10.37 0.73
C GLN A 67 17.70 -9.92 1.93
N ARG A 68 17.28 -10.25 3.15
CA ARG A 68 18.02 -9.95 4.39
C ARG A 68 19.43 -10.52 4.34
N ARG A 69 19.60 -11.74 3.80
CA ARG A 69 20.93 -12.34 3.61
C ARG A 69 21.80 -11.56 2.66
N MET A 70 21.22 -11.04 1.57
CA MET A 70 21.93 -10.20 0.62
C MET A 70 22.39 -8.91 1.29
N PHE A 71 21.48 -8.16 1.92
CA PHE A 71 21.80 -6.88 2.55
C PHE A 71 22.74 -7.01 3.76
N ASN A 72 22.57 -8.04 4.58
CA ASN A 72 23.42 -8.24 5.75
C ASN A 72 24.91 -8.35 5.38
N ARG A 73 25.23 -8.95 4.21
CA ARG A 73 26.62 -9.08 3.72
C ARG A 73 27.29 -7.75 3.40
N ILE A 74 26.51 -6.74 3.02
CA ILE A 74 27.01 -5.42 2.64
C ILE A 74 26.75 -4.35 3.71
N THR A 75 25.97 -4.68 4.75
CA THR A 75 25.74 -3.81 5.90
C THR A 75 26.99 -3.80 6.79
N PRO A 76 27.62 -2.64 7.05
CA PRO A 76 28.76 -2.55 7.96
C PRO A 76 28.41 -3.03 9.38
N PRO A 77 29.36 -3.66 10.10
CA PRO A 77 29.16 -4.02 11.51
C PRO A 77 28.79 -2.81 12.37
N GLY A 78 27.86 -2.99 13.30
CA GLY A 78 27.42 -1.94 14.24
C GLY A 78 26.45 -0.92 13.65
N LEU A 79 26.02 -1.09 12.40
CA LEU A 79 25.04 -0.23 11.74
C LEU A 79 23.74 -1.00 11.48
N SER A 80 22.62 -0.38 11.85
CA SER A 80 21.29 -0.81 11.42
C SER A 80 20.97 -0.17 10.07
N TRP A 81 20.42 -0.95 9.15
CA TRP A 81 20.13 -0.52 7.80
C TRP A 81 18.70 -0.84 7.41
N THR A 82 17.94 0.21 7.14
CA THR A 82 16.60 0.11 6.57
C THR A 82 16.70 0.14 5.05
N GLN A 83 16.12 -0.84 4.38
CA GLN A 83 16.10 -0.95 2.93
C GLN A 83 14.73 -1.37 2.42
N PRO A 84 14.28 -0.83 1.27
CA PRO A 84 13.12 -1.39 0.58
C PRO A 84 13.44 -2.82 0.11
N MET A 85 12.43 -3.67 0.13
CA MET A 85 12.47 -4.95 -0.57
C MET A 85 12.48 -4.72 -2.09
N PHE A 86 12.87 -5.76 -2.82
CA PHE A 86 12.80 -5.81 -4.27
C PHE A 86 11.86 -6.95 -4.70
N PRO A 87 10.71 -6.64 -5.35
CA PRO A 87 10.15 -5.30 -5.52
C PRO A 87 9.73 -4.65 -4.18
N PRO A 88 9.59 -3.30 -4.12
CA PRO A 88 9.21 -2.58 -2.91
C PRO A 88 7.71 -2.59 -2.63
N VAL A 89 6.90 -2.97 -3.64
CA VAL A 89 5.46 -3.13 -3.55
C VAL A 89 5.14 -4.52 -4.08
N ALA A 90 4.33 -5.27 -3.35
CA ALA A 90 3.94 -6.61 -3.75
C ALA A 90 2.41 -6.78 -3.65
N PRO A 91 1.76 -7.37 -4.68
CA PRO A 91 0.37 -7.76 -4.60
C PRO A 91 0.11 -8.76 -3.48
N PHE A 92 -1.09 -8.72 -2.92
CA PHE A 92 -1.60 -9.81 -2.09
C PHE A 92 -3.12 -9.91 -2.22
N ASP A 93 -3.64 -11.12 -2.10
CA ASP A 93 -5.06 -11.37 -1.97
C ASP A 93 -5.38 -11.70 -0.50
N ALA A 94 -6.21 -10.86 0.12
CA ALA A 94 -6.60 -10.98 1.51
C ALA A 94 -7.21 -12.35 1.86
N GLN A 95 -7.76 -13.09 0.89
CA GLN A 95 -8.35 -14.41 1.13
C GLN A 95 -7.33 -15.46 1.61
N TYR A 96 -6.03 -15.25 1.37
CA TYR A 96 -4.97 -16.19 1.75
C TYR A 96 -4.30 -15.85 3.09
N PHE A 97 -4.74 -14.78 3.75
CA PHE A 97 -4.19 -14.32 5.03
C PHE A 97 -5.18 -14.51 6.17
N ASP A 98 -4.67 -14.73 7.38
CA ASP A 98 -5.51 -14.87 8.55
C ASP A 98 -6.11 -13.52 8.99
N GLU A 99 -7.30 -13.57 9.59
CA GLU A 99 -8.03 -12.36 10.00
C GLU A 99 -7.25 -11.51 11.01
N GLN A 100 -6.38 -12.11 11.83
CA GLN A 100 -5.62 -11.39 12.84
C GLN A 100 -4.52 -10.54 12.19
N PHE A 101 -3.79 -11.09 11.21
CA PHE A 101 -2.83 -10.35 10.41
C PHE A 101 -3.51 -9.19 9.67
N LEU A 102 -4.62 -9.49 8.98
CA LEU A 102 -5.38 -8.50 8.21
C LEU A 102 -5.90 -7.36 9.11
N ALA A 103 -6.39 -7.67 10.30
CA ALA A 103 -6.87 -6.67 11.26
C ALA A 103 -5.76 -5.75 11.79
N GLY A 104 -4.49 -6.18 11.71
CA GLY A 104 -3.34 -5.38 12.09
C GLY A 104 -2.81 -4.48 10.97
N LEU A 105 -3.25 -4.67 9.73
CA LEU A 105 -2.81 -3.85 8.60
C LEU A 105 -3.33 -2.41 8.74
N LEU A 106 -2.43 -1.45 8.56
CA LEU A 106 -2.75 -0.03 8.59
C LEU A 106 -2.48 0.56 7.20
N GLY A 107 -3.56 0.98 6.56
CA GLY A 107 -3.54 1.46 5.19
C GLY A 107 -3.06 2.90 5.07
N GLU A 108 -2.29 3.19 4.02
CA GLU A 108 -1.91 4.53 3.60
C GLU A 108 -2.36 4.78 2.16
N ASP A 109 -2.89 5.97 1.88
CA ASP A 109 -3.25 6.38 0.52
C ASP A 109 -1.99 6.64 -0.30
N LYS A 110 -1.74 5.82 -1.32
CA LYS A 110 -0.65 5.99 -2.29
C LYS A 110 -1.18 5.72 -3.68
N ASN A 111 -0.85 6.59 -4.64
CA ASN A 111 -1.25 6.41 -6.04
C ASN A 111 -2.75 6.17 -6.26
N SER A 112 -3.59 6.82 -5.46
CA SER A 112 -5.06 6.72 -5.50
C SER A 112 -5.65 5.37 -5.03
N VAL A 113 -4.84 4.53 -4.40
CA VAL A 113 -5.26 3.25 -3.77
C VAL A 113 -4.73 3.18 -2.34
N VAL A 114 -5.22 2.22 -1.57
CA VAL A 114 -4.70 1.93 -0.24
C VAL A 114 -3.59 0.90 -0.35
N ILE A 115 -2.41 1.23 0.18
CA ILE A 115 -1.32 0.27 0.40
C ILE A 115 -1.15 0.01 1.89
N TYR A 116 -0.50 -1.09 2.25
CA TYR A 116 -0.21 -1.42 3.65
C TYR A 116 1.30 -1.53 3.85
N PRO A 117 1.95 -0.45 4.33
CA PRO A 117 3.38 -0.47 4.60
C PRO A 117 3.73 -1.40 5.75
N LEU A 118 4.73 -2.23 5.53
CA LEU A 118 5.25 -3.18 6.50
C LEU A 118 6.75 -2.98 6.75
N SER A 119 7.17 -3.23 7.98
CA SER A 119 8.57 -3.41 8.34
C SER A 119 8.83 -4.84 8.79
N LEU A 120 9.78 -5.51 8.14
CA LEU A 120 10.13 -6.91 8.38
C LEU A 120 11.54 -7.00 8.98
N ILE A 121 11.62 -7.54 10.18
CA ILE A 121 12.85 -7.64 10.99
C ILE A 121 13.04 -9.11 11.40
N GLN A 122 14.28 -9.55 11.61
CA GLN A 122 14.51 -10.87 12.23
C GLN A 122 14.81 -10.72 13.72
N ASP A 123 14.13 -11.50 14.55
CA ASP A 123 14.47 -11.60 15.97
C ASP A 123 15.88 -12.22 16.14
N PRO A 124 16.82 -11.57 16.84
CA PRO A 124 18.19 -12.05 16.96
C PRO A 124 18.31 -13.35 17.79
N LYS A 125 17.33 -13.66 18.64
CA LYS A 125 17.31 -14.83 19.53
C LYS A 125 16.52 -15.99 18.95
N THR A 126 15.25 -15.76 18.62
CA THR A 126 14.32 -16.80 18.11
C THR A 126 14.49 -17.04 16.62
N ARG A 127 15.07 -16.07 15.90
CA ARG A 127 15.20 -16.04 14.44
C ARG A 127 13.88 -15.91 13.69
N GLU A 128 12.79 -15.67 14.39
CA GLU A 128 11.49 -15.37 13.77
C GLU A 128 11.58 -14.13 12.88
N THR A 129 10.83 -14.13 11.79
CA THR A 129 10.55 -12.91 11.04
C THR A 129 9.41 -12.17 11.74
N LEU A 130 9.71 -11.01 12.29
CA LEU A 130 8.77 -10.10 12.93
C LEU A 130 8.25 -9.11 11.87
N ILE A 131 6.94 -8.97 11.78
CA ILE A 131 6.27 -8.07 10.84
C ILE A 131 5.55 -6.98 11.63
N TYR A 132 5.89 -5.73 11.32
CA TYR A 132 5.32 -4.54 11.95
C TYR A 132 4.51 -3.73 10.94
N ASN A 133 3.40 -3.14 11.39
CA ASN A 133 2.60 -2.21 10.59
C ASN A 133 3.21 -0.79 10.55
N ALA A 134 2.54 0.15 9.88
CA ALA A 134 2.99 1.54 9.71
C ALA A 134 3.19 2.31 11.04
N GLU A 135 2.50 1.94 12.11
CA GLU A 135 2.67 2.54 13.44
C GLU A 135 3.77 1.86 14.28
N GLY A 136 4.41 0.82 13.74
CA GLY A 136 5.44 0.05 14.44
C GLY A 136 4.88 -0.98 15.42
N GLU A 137 3.60 -1.34 15.30
CA GLU A 137 2.99 -2.40 16.10
C GLU A 137 3.30 -3.77 15.48
N LEU A 138 3.65 -4.75 16.31
CA LEU A 138 3.91 -6.11 15.86
C LEU A 138 2.59 -6.81 15.51
N ILE A 139 2.42 -7.18 14.25
CA ILE A 139 1.19 -7.82 13.76
C ILE A 139 1.37 -9.31 13.48
N ALA A 140 2.60 -9.78 13.29
CA ALA A 140 2.91 -11.20 13.16
C ALA A 140 4.37 -11.54 13.53
N ALA A 141 4.58 -12.77 13.99
CA ALA A 141 5.89 -13.36 14.23
C ALA A 141 5.94 -14.76 13.62
N ILE A 142 6.76 -14.92 12.58
CA ILE A 142 6.79 -16.13 11.74
C ILE A 142 8.04 -16.95 12.09
N PRO A 143 7.89 -18.20 12.54
CA PRO A 143 9.03 -19.05 12.87
C PRO A 143 9.87 -19.35 11.63
N VAL A 144 11.16 -19.61 11.85
CA VAL A 144 12.04 -20.11 10.79
C VAL A 144 11.53 -21.47 10.35
N ASP A 145 11.19 -21.60 9.07
CA ASP A 145 10.92 -22.92 8.50
C ASP A 145 12.16 -23.80 8.69
N GLY A 146 11.98 -25.04 9.15
CA GLY A 146 13.01 -25.91 9.74
C GLY A 146 14.22 -26.22 8.84
N ALA A 147 14.24 -25.72 7.60
CA ALA A 147 15.44 -25.55 6.79
C ALA A 147 16.49 -24.72 7.55
N THR A 148 17.47 -25.39 8.15
CA THR A 148 18.51 -24.78 8.97
C THR A 148 19.52 -24.01 8.10
N ARG A 149 19.09 -22.88 7.53
CA ARG A 149 19.95 -21.96 6.78
C ARG A 149 20.82 -21.22 7.80
N LYS A 150 22.05 -21.69 8.01
CA LYS A 150 22.97 -21.09 8.97
C LYS A 150 23.36 -19.66 8.54
N TRP A 151 23.39 -18.76 9.52
CA TRP A 151 24.01 -17.45 9.37
C TRP A 151 25.52 -17.56 9.57
N PRO A 152 26.33 -16.71 8.92
CA PRO A 152 27.74 -16.52 9.29
C PRO A 152 27.88 -16.20 10.78
N ALA A 153 28.99 -16.60 11.39
CA ALA A 153 29.19 -16.50 12.85
C ALA A 153 29.16 -15.04 13.37
N ASP A 154 29.46 -14.08 12.51
CA ASP A 154 29.51 -12.63 12.76
C ASP A 154 28.29 -11.88 12.18
N ALA A 155 27.34 -12.60 11.57
CA ALA A 155 26.15 -11.99 11.02
C ALA A 155 25.16 -11.61 12.14
N ASP A 156 24.70 -10.36 12.08
CA ASP A 156 23.61 -9.87 12.90
C ASP A 156 22.45 -9.48 11.98
N PRO A 157 21.62 -10.44 11.56
CA PRO A 157 20.54 -10.20 10.62
C PRO A 157 19.45 -9.28 11.18
N SER A 158 19.39 -9.08 12.49
CA SER A 158 18.44 -8.16 13.12
C SER A 158 18.71 -6.69 12.78
N ARG A 159 19.93 -6.38 12.30
CA ARG A 159 20.31 -5.02 11.90
C ARG A 159 19.72 -4.61 10.56
N VAL A 160 19.23 -5.55 9.76
CA VAL A 160 18.60 -5.25 8.46
C VAL A 160 17.08 -5.19 8.66
N ILE A 161 16.52 -4.01 8.41
CA ILE A 161 15.09 -3.75 8.44
C ILE A 161 14.63 -3.65 6.99
N LEU A 162 13.70 -4.53 6.59
CA LEU A 162 13.16 -4.54 5.24
C LEU A 162 11.80 -3.84 5.20
N GLN A 163 11.60 -2.98 4.21
CA GLN A 163 10.33 -2.28 3.99
C GLN A 163 9.63 -2.83 2.76
N LEU A 164 8.34 -3.13 2.88
CA LEU A 164 7.51 -3.62 1.79
C LEU A 164 6.11 -3.00 1.91
N ASP A 165 5.57 -2.52 0.79
CA ASP A 165 4.18 -2.12 0.70
C ASP A 165 3.35 -3.31 0.17
N LEU A 166 2.36 -3.78 0.92
CA LEU A 166 1.37 -4.70 0.38
C LEU A 166 0.28 -3.93 -0.38
N LEU A 167 -0.07 -4.41 -1.57
CA LEU A 167 -1.11 -3.84 -2.43
C LEU A 167 -2.19 -4.89 -2.67
N PRO A 168 -3.47 -4.62 -2.36
CA PRO A 168 -4.55 -5.54 -2.70
C PRO A 168 -4.55 -5.85 -4.21
N THR A 169 -4.69 -7.12 -4.57
CA THR A 169 -4.68 -7.56 -5.97
C THR A 169 -5.74 -6.85 -6.81
N GLU A 170 -6.90 -6.51 -6.24
CA GLU A 170 -7.95 -5.72 -6.90
C GLU A 170 -7.54 -4.29 -7.26
N ASP A 171 -6.52 -3.74 -6.60
CA ASP A 171 -6.02 -2.37 -6.74
C ASP A 171 -4.75 -2.28 -7.59
N VAL A 172 -4.26 -3.39 -8.16
CA VAL A 172 -3.05 -3.42 -9.00
C VAL A 172 -3.22 -2.59 -10.27
N GLU A 173 -4.32 -2.75 -11.00
CA GLU A 173 -4.59 -1.95 -12.21
C GLU A 173 -4.62 -0.44 -11.93
N PRO A 174 -5.41 0.08 -10.96
CA PRO A 174 -5.42 1.51 -10.67
C PRO A 174 -4.07 2.03 -10.15
N TYR A 175 -3.32 1.22 -9.39
CA TYR A 175 -1.96 1.56 -8.96
C TYR A 175 -1.02 1.77 -10.16
N LEU A 176 -0.94 0.78 -11.06
CA LEU A 176 -0.05 0.81 -12.22
C LEU A 176 -0.43 1.92 -13.22
N TYR A 177 -1.73 2.19 -13.37
CA TYR A 177 -2.19 3.33 -14.16
C TYR A 177 -1.62 4.64 -13.61
N THR A 178 -1.71 4.85 -12.29
CA THR A 178 -1.25 6.08 -11.65
C THR A 178 0.27 6.22 -11.73
N GLU A 179 1.03 5.15 -11.48
CA GLU A 179 2.49 5.11 -11.67
C GLU A 179 2.89 5.55 -13.09
N ARG A 180 2.29 4.94 -14.13
CA ARG A 180 2.58 5.32 -15.52
C ARG A 180 2.29 6.80 -15.78
N ARG A 181 1.19 7.34 -15.24
CA ARG A 181 0.83 8.76 -15.41
C ARG A 181 1.83 9.68 -14.74
N ILE A 182 2.35 9.28 -13.58
CA ILE A 182 3.40 9.99 -12.86
C ILE A 182 4.69 9.99 -13.71
N GLU A 183 5.11 8.82 -14.21
CA GLU A 183 6.30 8.67 -15.06
C GLU A 183 6.21 9.51 -16.36
N GLU A 184 5.09 9.43 -17.08
CA GLU A 184 4.85 10.22 -18.30
C GLU A 184 4.92 11.72 -18.01
N THR A 185 4.37 12.15 -16.88
CA THR A 185 4.36 13.55 -16.47
C THR A 185 5.79 14.01 -16.17
N PHE A 186 6.54 13.24 -15.39
CA PHE A 186 7.95 13.53 -15.11
C PHE A 186 8.80 13.54 -16.38
N ALA A 187 8.60 12.61 -17.30
CA ALA A 187 9.32 12.57 -18.57
C ALA A 187 9.06 13.82 -19.42
N ARG A 188 7.82 14.32 -19.48
CA ARG A 188 7.48 15.56 -20.19
C ARG A 188 8.13 16.79 -19.55
N TYR A 189 8.18 16.87 -18.22
CA TYR A 189 8.80 18.01 -17.52
C TYR A 189 10.33 18.04 -17.65
N ASN A 190 10.97 16.88 -17.80
CA ASN A 190 12.42 16.75 -17.90
C ASN A 190 12.93 16.64 -19.34
N ALA A 191 12.05 16.71 -20.35
CA ALA A 191 12.46 16.75 -21.74
C ALA A 191 13.12 18.11 -22.07
N PRO A 192 14.31 18.13 -22.70
CA PRO A 192 15.06 19.34 -23.02
C PRO A 192 14.41 20.22 -24.10
#